data_AF-A0A934QJZ0-F1
#
_entry.id   AF-A0A934QJZ0-F1
#
_cell.length_a   1.000
_cell.length_b   1.000
_cell.length_c   1.000
_cell.angle_alpha   90.00
_cell.angle_beta   90.00
_cell.angle_gamma   90.00
#
_symmetry.space_group_name_H-M   'P 1'
#
loop_
_entity.id
_entity.type
_entity.pdbx_description
1 polymer ?
#
loop_
_entity_poly.entity_id
_entity_poly.type
_entity_poly.pdbx_seq_one_letter_code
_entity_poly.pdbx_strand_id
1 'polypeptide(L)'
;MAKSTANWSPARRSAVFATWDRYQRLAAQHDFSQIPTPDSLDAFVKAVVGENSDISDVSLADYVGRIYAACRSLYPEQGWAWLKHDWRAMARLAEARRDKRAQFVPIDELYLFGIRMMHRAVDMPRTVEAATMYRDGLFIALLALRPKRRSNITSLKVGVTLLLAAEGTPETIVFARTKNGSPSTTPYPSQHLGVYHDIWWQQFRPILLGDRPDRGDVWIGKQGEAVRHDQLWRQMRKRTAAPEPVGLGRAIGVHIVRTIYATSIAEAISDPTLLRLTPWMLDHRDPRSIEPYNLHASGMAAAAELERAADLLRHRDQRP
;
A
#
# COMPACT_ATOMS: atom_id res chain seq x y z
N MET A 1 34.14 -1.29 -0.78
CA MET A 1 33.78 -1.84 0.56
C MET A 1 32.41 -2.50 0.52
N ALA A 2 32.30 -3.79 0.85
CA ALA A 2 31.01 -4.46 1.02
C ALA A 2 30.26 -3.84 2.21
N LYS A 3 28.99 -3.46 2.02
CA LYS A 3 28.16 -3.05 3.15
C LYS A 3 27.96 -4.28 4.04
N SER A 4 28.55 -4.26 5.23
CA SER A 4 28.34 -5.28 6.28
C SER A 4 26.83 -5.55 6.47
N THR A 5 26.49 -6.82 6.67
CA THR A 5 25.15 -7.31 7.03
C THR A 5 24.61 -6.66 8.33
N ALA A 6 25.48 -6.01 9.11
CA ALA A 6 25.13 -5.21 10.28
C ALA A 6 24.18 -4.04 9.95
N ASN A 7 24.22 -3.50 8.72
CA ASN A 7 23.39 -2.38 8.31
C ASN A 7 22.02 -2.78 7.71
N TRP A 8 21.67 -4.07 7.73
CA TRP A 8 20.37 -4.53 7.23
C TRP A 8 19.32 -4.45 8.33
N SER A 9 18.15 -3.89 8.01
CA SER A 9 16.99 -3.97 8.90
C SER A 9 16.58 -5.44 9.13
N PRO A 10 15.95 -5.79 10.27
CA PRO A 10 15.52 -7.16 10.55
C PRO A 10 14.71 -7.78 9.40
N ALA A 11 13.72 -7.04 8.87
CA ALA A 11 12.92 -7.48 7.73
C ALA A 11 13.75 -7.75 6.46
N ARG A 12 14.78 -6.94 6.19
CA ARG A 12 15.66 -7.16 5.03
C ARG A 12 16.50 -8.42 5.23
N ARG A 13 17.02 -8.62 6.43
CA ARG A 13 17.82 -9.80 6.79
C ARG A 13 16.99 -11.08 6.63
N SER A 14 15.79 -11.13 7.20
CA SER A 14 14.87 -12.28 7.03
C SER A 14 14.52 -12.53 5.56
N ALA A 15 14.25 -11.48 4.79
CA ALA A 15 13.91 -11.64 3.36
C ALA A 15 15.08 -12.17 2.53
N VAL A 16 16.32 -11.73 2.82
CA VAL A 16 17.52 -12.23 2.11
C VAL A 16 17.77 -13.70 2.47
N PHE A 17 17.71 -14.06 3.75
CA PHE A 17 17.90 -15.46 4.15
C PHE A 17 16.83 -16.39 3.57
N ALA A 18 15.55 -16.02 3.64
CA ALA A 18 14.49 -16.84 3.06
C ALA A 18 14.66 -17.05 1.55
N THR A 19 15.12 -16.03 0.81
CA THR A 19 15.42 -16.18 -0.62
C THR A 19 16.67 -17.02 -0.86
N TRP A 20 17.71 -16.87 -0.03
CA TRP A 20 18.92 -17.68 -0.11
C TRP A 20 18.63 -19.16 0.15
N ASP A 21 17.88 -19.48 1.21
CA ASP A 21 17.47 -20.85 1.52
C ASP A 21 16.63 -21.45 0.38
N ARG A 22 15.76 -20.65 -0.25
CA ARG A 22 15.03 -21.07 -1.44
C ARG A 22 15.95 -21.39 -2.61
N TYR A 23 16.96 -20.56 -2.86
CA TYR A 23 17.95 -20.81 -3.89
C TYR A 23 18.71 -22.12 -3.62
N GLN A 24 19.24 -22.30 -2.40
CA GLN A 24 19.94 -23.52 -2.01
C GLN A 24 19.08 -24.78 -2.17
N ARG A 25 17.81 -24.71 -1.75
CA ARG A 25 16.85 -25.81 -1.90
C ARG A 25 16.64 -26.16 -3.38
N LEU A 26 16.40 -25.16 -4.22
CA LEU A 26 16.18 -25.39 -5.66
C LEU A 26 17.44 -25.88 -6.37
N ALA A 27 18.62 -25.38 -5.96
CA ALA A 27 19.92 -25.84 -6.45
C ALA A 27 20.11 -27.33 -6.19
N ALA A 28 19.81 -27.78 -4.96
CA ALA A 28 19.87 -29.20 -4.62
C ALA A 28 18.79 -30.03 -5.33
N GLN A 29 17.58 -29.50 -5.49
CA GLN A 29 16.46 -30.22 -6.12
C GLN A 29 16.62 -30.41 -7.63
N HIS A 30 17.18 -29.42 -8.32
CA HIS A 30 17.32 -29.39 -9.77
C HIS A 30 18.78 -29.58 -10.24
N ASP A 31 19.67 -29.96 -9.32
CA ASP A 31 21.07 -30.27 -9.55
C ASP A 31 21.84 -29.16 -10.31
N PHE A 32 21.66 -27.91 -9.87
CA PHE A 32 22.47 -26.78 -10.33
C PHE A 32 23.36 -26.23 -9.22
N SER A 33 24.37 -25.44 -9.60
CA SER A 33 25.38 -24.92 -8.67
C SER A 33 24.75 -24.23 -7.45
N GLN A 34 25.22 -24.57 -6.24
CA GLN A 34 24.84 -23.89 -5.00
C GLN A 34 25.56 -22.54 -4.81
N ILE A 35 26.60 -22.26 -5.59
CA ILE A 35 27.21 -20.93 -5.68
C ILE A 35 26.71 -20.32 -6.98
N PRO A 36 26.05 -19.14 -6.96
CA PRO A 36 25.50 -18.55 -8.17
C PRO A 36 26.52 -18.37 -9.29
N THR A 37 26.18 -18.93 -10.43
CA THR A 37 26.71 -18.70 -11.78
C THR A 37 25.58 -18.21 -12.70
N PRO A 38 25.88 -17.64 -13.88
CA PRO A 38 24.84 -17.27 -14.86
C PRO A 38 23.87 -18.42 -15.15
N ASP A 39 24.37 -19.62 -15.46
CA ASP A 39 23.54 -20.78 -15.79
C ASP A 39 22.66 -21.23 -14.60
N SER A 40 23.22 -21.22 -13.38
CA SER A 40 22.46 -21.57 -12.18
C SER A 40 21.38 -20.54 -11.85
N LEU A 41 21.59 -19.27 -12.23
CA LEU A 41 20.61 -18.21 -12.01
C LEU A 41 19.44 -18.37 -12.97
N ASP A 42 19.72 -18.70 -14.23
CA ASP A 42 18.71 -19.04 -15.23
C ASP A 42 17.93 -20.30 -14.81
N ALA A 43 18.62 -21.33 -14.32
CA ALA A 43 17.99 -22.53 -13.78
C ALA A 43 17.10 -22.22 -12.57
N PHE A 44 17.56 -21.37 -11.65
CA PHE A 44 16.77 -20.91 -10.51
C PHE A 44 15.51 -20.15 -10.96
N VAL A 45 15.63 -19.22 -11.91
CA VAL A 45 14.48 -18.47 -12.42
C VAL A 45 13.46 -19.41 -13.07
N LYS A 46 13.91 -20.35 -13.91
CA LYS A 46 13.05 -21.37 -14.53
C LYS A 46 12.36 -22.24 -13.48
N ALA A 47 13.08 -22.69 -12.45
CA ALA A 47 12.52 -23.49 -11.37
C ALA A 47 11.46 -22.71 -10.57
N VAL A 48 11.70 -21.43 -10.26
CA VAL A 48 10.73 -20.58 -9.55
C VAL A 48 9.47 -20.35 -10.39
N VAL A 49 9.61 -20.14 -11.71
CA VAL A 49 8.48 -20.03 -12.64
C VAL A 49 7.73 -21.35 -12.76
N GLY A 50 8.45 -22.48 -12.73
CA GLY A 50 7.85 -23.82 -12.70
C GLY A 50 7.05 -24.10 -11.42
N GLU A 51 7.52 -23.64 -10.26
CA GLU A 51 6.79 -23.73 -8.98
C GLU A 51 5.57 -22.78 -8.92
N ASN A 52 5.62 -21.66 -9.63
CA ASN A 52 4.55 -20.65 -9.64
C ASN A 52 4.54 -19.88 -10.97
N SER A 53 3.71 -20.32 -11.90
CA SER A 53 3.57 -19.71 -13.24
C SER A 53 3.08 -18.27 -13.21
N ASP A 54 2.41 -17.86 -12.12
CA ASP A 54 1.83 -16.52 -11.96
C ASP A 54 2.76 -15.53 -11.24
N ILE A 55 4.02 -15.92 -10.99
CA ILE A 55 4.99 -15.02 -10.36
C ILE A 55 5.28 -13.82 -11.26
N SER A 56 5.34 -12.62 -10.68
CA SER A 56 5.65 -11.41 -11.44
C SER A 56 7.15 -11.26 -11.70
N ASP A 57 7.51 -10.68 -12.84
CA ASP A 57 8.89 -10.34 -13.20
C ASP A 57 9.57 -9.46 -12.15
N VAL A 58 8.80 -8.56 -11.53
CA VAL A 58 9.27 -7.74 -10.40
C VAL A 58 9.68 -8.62 -9.21
N SER A 59 8.92 -9.67 -8.90
CA SER A 59 9.23 -10.58 -7.78
C SER A 59 10.46 -11.43 -8.10
N LEU A 60 10.60 -11.87 -9.35
CA LEU A 60 11.81 -12.57 -9.82
C LEU A 60 13.05 -11.67 -9.70
N ALA A 61 12.99 -10.44 -10.21
CA ALA A 61 14.07 -9.47 -10.08
C ALA A 61 14.40 -9.18 -8.60
N ASP A 62 13.39 -9.13 -7.72
CA ASP A 62 13.58 -8.95 -6.29
C ASP A 62 14.31 -10.14 -5.64
N TYR A 63 14.02 -11.38 -6.06
CA TYR A 63 14.76 -12.56 -5.61
C TYR A 63 16.21 -12.52 -6.08
N VAL A 64 16.47 -12.23 -7.34
CA VAL A 64 17.83 -12.12 -7.87
C VAL A 64 18.62 -11.02 -7.14
N GLY A 65 17.99 -9.89 -6.83
CA GLY A 65 18.61 -8.83 -6.03
C GLY A 65 18.93 -9.23 -4.58
N ARG A 66 18.14 -10.14 -3.98
CA ARG A 66 18.41 -10.71 -2.66
C ARG A 66 19.51 -11.76 -2.69
N ILE A 67 19.56 -12.59 -3.74
CA ILE A 67 20.69 -13.52 -3.99
C ILE A 67 21.98 -12.72 -4.12
N TYR A 68 21.99 -11.65 -4.93
CA TYR A 68 23.13 -10.74 -5.01
C TYR A 68 23.57 -10.19 -3.64
N ALA A 69 22.62 -9.79 -2.79
CA ALA A 69 22.91 -9.30 -1.45
C ALA A 69 23.50 -10.40 -0.53
N ALA A 70 22.99 -11.64 -0.64
CA ALA A 70 23.52 -12.80 0.08
C ALA A 70 24.95 -13.10 -0.38
N CYS A 71 25.20 -13.23 -1.69
CA CYS A 71 26.53 -13.53 -2.24
C CYS A 71 27.59 -12.49 -1.85
N ARG A 72 27.24 -11.20 -1.89
CA ARG A 72 28.11 -10.11 -1.42
C ARG A 72 28.52 -10.21 0.05
N SER A 73 27.76 -10.96 0.85
CA SER A 73 27.96 -11.13 2.28
C SER A 73 28.61 -12.47 2.63
N LEU A 74 28.21 -13.54 1.95
CA LEU A 74 28.70 -14.91 2.17
C LEU A 74 30.03 -15.19 1.46
N TYR A 75 30.23 -14.57 0.29
CA TYR A 75 31.39 -14.79 -0.58
C TYR A 75 32.02 -13.44 -0.98
N PRO A 76 32.52 -12.64 -0.01
CA PRO A 76 33.00 -11.28 -0.26
C PRO A 76 34.20 -11.21 -1.22
N GLU A 77 34.99 -12.27 -1.30
CA GLU A 77 36.16 -12.44 -2.17
C GLU A 77 35.81 -12.63 -3.66
N GLN A 78 34.57 -13.00 -3.99
CA GLN A 78 34.15 -13.26 -5.37
C GLN A 78 33.63 -12.01 -6.12
N GLY A 79 33.80 -12.03 -7.44
CA GLY A 79 33.38 -10.96 -8.34
C GLY A 79 31.89 -11.01 -8.72
N TRP A 80 31.03 -10.31 -7.98
CA TRP A 80 29.58 -10.30 -8.20
C TRP A 80 29.08 -9.21 -9.17
N ALA A 81 29.94 -8.69 -10.04
CA ALA A 81 29.58 -7.60 -10.96
C ALA A 81 28.53 -8.05 -12.00
N TRP A 82 28.67 -9.27 -12.51
CA TRP A 82 27.73 -9.89 -13.47
C TRP A 82 26.33 -10.02 -12.85
N LEU A 83 26.23 -10.57 -11.64
CA LEU A 83 24.94 -10.79 -10.97
C LEU A 83 24.23 -9.46 -10.65
N LYS A 84 25.01 -8.42 -10.32
CA LYS A 84 24.48 -7.06 -10.15
C LYS A 84 23.96 -6.47 -11.46
N HIS A 85 24.67 -6.71 -12.56
CA HIS A 85 24.27 -6.26 -13.89
C HIS A 85 22.96 -6.92 -14.30
N ASP A 86 22.86 -8.24 -14.19
CA ASP A 86 21.70 -9.02 -14.61
C ASP A 86 20.48 -8.72 -13.75
N TRP A 87 20.67 -8.63 -12.43
CA TRP A 87 19.62 -8.13 -11.53
C TRP A 87 19.07 -6.78 -11.98
N ARG A 88 19.94 -5.82 -12.32
CA ARG A 88 19.51 -4.47 -12.73
C ARG A 88 18.84 -4.49 -14.10
N ALA A 89 19.30 -5.33 -15.02
CA ALA A 89 18.65 -5.53 -16.30
C ALA A 89 17.24 -6.10 -16.11
N MET A 90 17.10 -7.19 -15.33
CA MET A 90 15.81 -7.77 -14.97
C MET A 90 14.90 -6.75 -14.28
N ALA A 91 15.41 -5.97 -13.33
CA ALA A 91 14.60 -4.99 -12.61
C ALA A 91 14.10 -3.84 -13.51
N ARG A 92 14.85 -3.49 -14.56
CA ARG A 92 14.43 -2.50 -15.57
C ARG A 92 13.41 -3.09 -16.54
N LEU A 93 13.63 -4.32 -16.98
CA LEU A 93 12.78 -5.03 -17.93
C LEU A 93 11.50 -5.59 -17.30
N ALA A 94 11.48 -5.73 -15.96
CA ALA A 94 10.30 -6.10 -15.18
C ALA A 94 9.26 -4.96 -15.25
N GLU A 95 8.62 -4.85 -16.41
CA GLU A 95 7.60 -3.87 -16.67
C GLU A 95 6.28 -4.29 -16.02
N ALA A 96 5.53 -3.29 -15.59
CA ALA A 96 4.46 -3.37 -14.60
C ALA A 96 3.24 -4.19 -15.08
N ARG A 97 3.36 -5.52 -15.11
CA ARG A 97 2.28 -6.46 -15.50
C ARG A 97 1.01 -6.38 -14.67
N ARG A 98 1.03 -5.70 -13.51
CA ARG A 98 -0.23 -5.44 -12.80
C ARG A 98 -0.86 -4.21 -13.43
N ASP A 99 -1.91 -4.43 -14.18
CA ASP A 99 -2.83 -3.37 -14.57
C ASP A 99 -3.40 -2.73 -13.29
N LYS A 100 -2.74 -1.66 -12.85
CA LYS A 100 -3.18 -0.86 -11.71
C LYS A 100 -4.48 -0.14 -12.04
N ARG A 101 -4.82 0.05 -13.32
CA ARG A 101 -6.06 0.71 -13.77
C ARG A 101 -7.28 -0.10 -13.35
N ALA A 102 -7.20 -1.43 -13.39
CA ALA A 102 -8.26 -2.31 -12.89
C ALA A 102 -8.57 -2.15 -11.39
N GLN A 103 -7.67 -1.53 -10.61
CA GLN A 103 -7.86 -1.22 -9.19
C GLN A 103 -8.10 0.27 -8.93
N PHE A 104 -8.13 1.10 -9.97
CA PHE A 104 -8.25 2.54 -9.83
C PHE A 104 -9.72 2.94 -9.62
N VAL A 105 -9.94 3.77 -8.61
CA VAL A 105 -11.17 4.51 -8.34
C VAL A 105 -10.75 5.91 -7.86
N PRO A 106 -11.52 6.97 -8.12
CA PRO A 106 -11.30 8.26 -7.47
C PRO A 106 -11.22 8.14 -5.95
N ILE A 107 -10.31 8.91 -5.33
CA ILE A 107 -10.06 8.80 -3.88
C ILE A 107 -11.28 9.18 -3.02
N ASP A 108 -12.11 10.10 -3.51
CA ASP A 108 -13.38 10.52 -2.92
C ASP A 108 -14.42 9.39 -3.00
N GLU A 109 -14.45 8.63 -4.09
CA GLU A 109 -15.31 7.43 -4.20
C GLU A 109 -14.93 6.38 -3.14
N LEU A 110 -13.62 6.16 -2.93
CA LEU A 110 -13.13 5.26 -1.89
C LEU A 110 -13.47 5.77 -0.48
N TYR A 111 -13.34 7.08 -0.24
CA TYR A 111 -13.74 7.70 1.02
C TYR A 111 -15.25 7.51 1.28
N LEU A 112 -16.08 7.90 0.31
CA LEU A 112 -17.54 7.79 0.39
C LEU A 112 -17.99 6.33 0.54
N PHE A 113 -17.28 5.37 -0.05
CA PHE A 113 -17.54 3.95 0.17
C PHE A 113 -17.36 3.57 1.65
N GLY A 114 -16.27 4.00 2.28
CA GLY A 114 -16.06 3.80 3.72
C GLY A 114 -17.17 4.44 4.57
N ILE A 115 -17.59 5.66 4.21
CA ILE A 115 -18.72 6.36 4.86
C ILE A 115 -20.03 5.55 4.73
N ARG A 116 -20.39 5.10 3.52
CA ARG A 116 -21.60 4.28 3.29
C ARG A 116 -21.60 2.99 4.10
N MET A 117 -20.45 2.34 4.25
CA MET A 117 -20.32 1.15 5.09
C MET A 117 -20.61 1.44 6.57
N MET A 118 -20.14 2.58 7.09
CA MET A 118 -20.42 2.98 8.46
C MET A 118 -21.90 3.30 8.68
N HIS A 119 -22.54 4.03 7.76
CA HIS A 119 -23.98 4.28 7.81
C HIS A 119 -24.79 2.99 7.79
N ARG A 120 -24.48 2.09 6.85
CA ARG A 120 -25.16 0.78 6.79
C ARG A 120 -24.98 -0.03 8.07
N ALA A 121 -23.81 0.04 8.70
CA ALA A 121 -23.58 -0.63 9.98
C ALA A 121 -24.39 -0.03 11.14
N VAL A 122 -24.69 1.27 11.10
CA VAL A 122 -25.59 1.95 12.08
C VAL A 122 -27.02 1.47 11.93
N ASP A 123 -27.48 1.23 10.70
CA ASP A 123 -28.84 0.73 10.41
C ASP A 123 -29.01 -0.77 10.71
N MET A 124 -27.92 -1.49 10.96
CA MET A 124 -27.96 -2.91 11.31
C MET A 124 -28.17 -3.13 12.82
N PRO A 125 -28.76 -4.26 13.24
CA PRO A 125 -28.72 -4.68 14.63
C PRO A 125 -27.27 -4.73 15.14
N ARG A 126 -27.05 -4.26 16.38
CA ARG A 126 -25.73 -4.16 17.03
C ARG A 126 -25.10 -5.54 17.28
N THR A 127 -24.50 -6.07 16.22
CA THR A 127 -23.90 -7.40 16.16
C THR A 127 -22.41 -7.30 15.86
N VAL A 128 -21.68 -8.39 16.06
CA VAL A 128 -20.27 -8.53 15.63
C VAL A 128 -20.10 -8.23 14.13
N GLU A 129 -21.11 -8.53 13.31
CA GLU A 129 -21.08 -8.22 11.88
C GLU A 129 -21.18 -6.72 11.61
N ALA A 130 -22.16 -6.04 12.23
CA ALA A 130 -22.30 -4.58 12.12
C ALA A 130 -21.02 -3.87 12.60
N ALA A 131 -20.47 -4.28 13.76
CA ALA A 131 -19.23 -3.72 14.27
C ALA A 131 -18.02 -3.97 13.36
N THR A 132 -17.94 -5.15 12.74
CA THR A 132 -16.91 -5.45 11.73
C THR A 132 -17.07 -4.57 10.49
N MET A 133 -18.31 -4.35 10.02
CA MET A 133 -18.60 -3.49 8.87
C MET A 133 -18.25 -2.03 9.17
N TYR A 134 -18.62 -1.53 10.35
CA TYR A 134 -18.28 -0.18 10.80
C TYR A 134 -16.76 0.02 10.85
N ARG A 135 -16.04 -0.90 11.49
CA ARG A 135 -14.56 -0.88 11.56
C ARG A 135 -13.93 -0.83 10.18
N ASP A 136 -14.38 -1.71 9.27
CA ASP A 136 -13.84 -1.79 7.92
C ASP A 136 -14.10 -0.48 7.15
N GLY A 137 -15.28 0.12 7.31
CA GLY A 137 -15.64 1.41 6.71
C GLY A 137 -14.78 2.57 7.24
N LEU A 138 -14.62 2.68 8.56
CA LEU A 138 -13.76 3.68 9.19
C LEU A 138 -12.30 3.53 8.74
N PHE A 139 -11.81 2.29 8.67
CA PHE A 139 -10.47 1.99 8.19
C PHE A 139 -10.25 2.47 6.75
N ILE A 140 -11.20 2.18 5.85
CA ILE A 140 -11.13 2.59 4.44
C ILE A 140 -11.17 4.12 4.31
N ALA A 141 -12.10 4.79 5.01
CA ALA A 141 -12.24 6.24 4.96
C ALA A 141 -10.99 6.95 5.53
N LEU A 142 -10.45 6.45 6.65
CA LEU A 142 -9.20 6.96 7.21
C LEU A 142 -8.03 6.76 6.25
N LEU A 143 -7.95 5.60 5.60
CA LEU A 143 -6.89 5.32 4.64
C LEU A 143 -6.97 6.21 3.38
N ALA A 144 -8.17 6.57 2.95
CA ALA A 144 -8.37 7.51 1.85
C ALA A 144 -7.84 8.92 2.19
N LEU A 145 -8.02 9.37 3.44
CA LEU A 145 -7.54 10.68 3.91
C LEU A 145 -6.09 10.68 4.40
N ARG A 146 -5.60 9.53 4.87
CA ARG A 146 -4.25 9.31 5.42
C ARG A 146 -3.65 8.05 4.77
N PRO A 147 -3.20 8.14 3.50
CA PRO A 147 -2.69 7.01 2.71
C PRO A 147 -1.29 6.57 3.20
N LYS A 148 -1.21 6.07 4.44
CA LYS A 148 0.03 5.67 5.09
C LYS A 148 0.32 4.20 4.81
N ARG A 149 1.56 3.79 5.09
CA ARG A 149 1.98 2.39 4.85
C ARG A 149 1.07 1.45 5.63
N ARG A 150 0.80 0.28 5.03
CA ARG A 150 -0.06 -0.76 5.62
C ARG A 150 0.24 -1.01 7.09
N SER A 151 1.48 -1.28 7.45
CA SER A 151 1.88 -1.51 8.85
C SER A 151 1.51 -0.35 9.77
N ASN A 152 1.72 0.89 9.34
CA ASN A 152 1.51 2.09 10.15
C ASN A 152 0.03 2.32 10.42
N ILE A 153 -0.80 2.23 9.39
CA ILE A 153 -2.24 2.50 9.53
C ILE A 153 -2.99 1.36 10.21
N THR A 154 -2.51 0.12 10.11
CA THR A 154 -3.15 -1.05 10.74
C THR A 154 -2.63 -1.35 12.15
N SER A 155 -1.63 -0.61 12.66
CA SER A 155 -1.09 -0.76 14.03
C SER A 155 -1.51 0.36 14.98
N LEU A 156 -2.53 1.14 14.62
CA LEU A 156 -2.92 2.29 15.43
C LEU A 156 -3.35 1.86 16.84
N LYS A 157 -2.78 2.54 17.83
CA LYS A 157 -3.01 2.34 19.26
C LYS A 157 -3.18 3.69 19.94
N VAL A 158 -4.31 3.86 20.63
CA VAL A 158 -4.62 5.06 21.42
C VAL A 158 -3.57 5.30 22.49
N GLY A 159 -3.16 6.55 22.68
CA GLY A 159 -2.14 6.97 23.63
C GLY A 159 -0.69 6.65 23.20
N VAL A 160 -0.49 5.95 22.08
CA VAL A 160 0.85 5.57 21.59
C VAL A 160 1.09 6.11 20.18
N THR A 161 0.27 5.69 19.21
CA THR A 161 0.37 6.13 17.83
C THR A 161 -0.84 6.94 17.38
N LEU A 162 -1.93 6.89 18.13
CA LEU A 162 -3.06 7.80 18.01
C LEU A 162 -3.14 8.62 19.30
N LEU A 163 -2.65 9.84 19.26
CA LEU A 163 -2.69 10.77 20.37
C LEU A 163 -4.05 11.44 20.43
N LEU A 164 -4.56 11.58 21.64
CA LEU A 164 -5.81 12.25 21.92
C LEU A 164 -5.52 13.65 22.46
N ALA A 165 -6.40 14.59 22.15
CA ALA A 165 -6.44 15.88 22.81
C ALA A 165 -7.01 15.74 24.24
N ALA A 166 -7.00 16.82 25.01
CA ALA A 166 -7.33 16.82 26.45
C ALA A 166 -8.76 16.31 26.75
N GLU A 167 -9.67 16.58 25.83
CA GLU A 167 -11.08 16.19 25.79
C GLU A 167 -11.31 14.75 25.30
N GLY A 168 -10.23 14.02 24.99
CA GLY A 168 -10.29 12.60 24.60
C GLY A 168 -10.57 12.36 23.12
N THR A 169 -10.60 13.40 22.28
CA THR A 169 -10.80 13.23 20.83
C THR A 169 -9.48 12.92 20.11
N PRO A 170 -9.50 12.16 19.01
CA PRO A 170 -8.32 11.93 18.18
C PRO A 170 -7.74 13.24 17.63
N GLU A 171 -6.44 13.48 17.86
CA GLU A 171 -5.77 14.72 17.45
C GLU A 171 -4.63 14.45 16.48
N THR A 172 -3.70 13.56 16.83
CA THR A 172 -2.47 13.35 16.07
C THR A 172 -2.21 11.87 15.85
N ILE A 173 -1.82 11.51 14.63
CA ILE A 173 -1.33 10.17 14.32
C ILE A 173 0.19 10.20 14.17
N VAL A 174 0.86 9.39 14.98
CA VAL A 174 2.31 9.19 14.98
C VAL A 174 2.62 7.90 14.23
N PHE A 175 3.38 8.03 13.16
CA PHE A 175 3.79 6.90 12.34
C PHE A 175 5.25 6.59 12.53
N ALA A 176 5.54 5.34 12.91
CA ALA A 176 6.89 4.81 12.86
C ALA A 176 7.40 4.88 11.41
N ARG A 177 8.58 5.49 11.22
CA ARG A 177 9.23 5.51 9.91
C ARG A 177 10.08 4.25 9.79
N THR A 178 9.67 3.30 8.95
CA THR A 178 10.52 2.13 8.66
C THR A 178 11.62 2.47 7.65
N LYS A 179 12.82 1.90 7.87
CA LYS A 179 14.08 2.08 7.12
C LYS A 179 14.75 3.46 7.35
N ASN A 180 15.24 3.69 8.58
CA ASN A 180 16.29 4.68 8.92
C ASN A 180 15.86 6.16 8.93
N GLY A 181 14.82 6.56 9.66
CA GLY A 181 14.58 8.00 9.89
C GLY A 181 13.57 8.29 11.00
N SER A 182 13.38 9.57 11.31
CA SER A 182 12.50 10.06 12.38
C SER A 182 11.02 9.74 12.13
N PRO A 183 10.20 9.50 13.18
CA PRO A 183 8.75 9.35 13.05
C PRO A 183 8.13 10.48 12.22
N SER A 184 7.08 10.19 11.45
CA SER A 184 6.25 11.26 10.85
C SER A 184 4.96 11.39 11.64
N THR A 185 4.52 12.62 11.84
CA THR A 185 3.26 12.95 12.49
C THR A 185 2.32 13.59 11.48
N THR A 186 1.02 13.39 11.67
CA THR A 186 0.00 14.09 10.90
C THR A 186 -1.23 14.31 11.78
N PRO A 187 -1.97 15.41 11.61
CA PRO A 187 -3.25 15.57 12.28
C PRO A 187 -4.21 14.43 11.90
N TYR A 188 -4.93 13.90 12.87
CA TYR A 188 -6.10 13.07 12.62
C TYR A 188 -7.14 13.92 11.86
N PRO A 189 -7.83 13.37 10.84
CA PRO A 189 -8.80 14.14 10.05
C PRO A 189 -10.13 14.32 10.79
N SER A 190 -10.12 14.94 11.98
CA SER A 190 -11.28 15.02 12.89
C SER A 190 -12.46 15.77 12.28
N GLN A 191 -12.21 16.76 11.42
CA GLN A 191 -13.25 17.46 10.67
C GLN A 191 -14.12 16.51 9.81
N HIS A 192 -13.54 15.41 9.31
CA HIS A 192 -14.24 14.45 8.45
C HIS A 192 -14.62 13.17 9.19
N LEU A 193 -13.78 12.71 10.12
CA LEU A 193 -13.88 11.39 10.75
C LEU A 193 -14.06 11.43 12.27
N GLY A 194 -14.15 12.61 12.91
CA GLY A 194 -14.30 12.73 14.36
C GLY A 194 -15.55 12.01 14.87
N VAL A 195 -16.73 12.39 14.36
CA VAL A 195 -18.01 11.76 14.73
C VAL A 195 -18.00 10.25 14.47
N TYR A 196 -17.44 9.81 13.33
CA TYR A 196 -17.34 8.40 13.02
C TYR A 196 -16.39 7.65 13.95
N HIS A 197 -15.31 8.30 14.38
CA HIS A 197 -14.39 7.74 15.36
C HIS A 197 -15.09 7.58 16.72
N ASP A 198 -15.86 8.58 17.16
CA ASP A 198 -16.56 8.53 18.44
C ASP A 198 -17.59 7.40 18.46
N ILE A 199 -18.36 7.25 17.39
CA ILE A 199 -19.31 6.14 17.24
C ILE A 199 -18.58 4.79 17.23
N TRP A 200 -17.46 4.67 16.50
CA TRP A 200 -16.63 3.47 16.56
C TRP A 200 -16.19 3.17 18.00
N TRP A 201 -15.59 4.16 18.65
CA TRP A 201 -14.96 4.00 19.96
C TRP A 201 -15.97 3.67 21.05
N GLN A 202 -17.12 4.35 21.06
CA GLN A 202 -18.13 4.25 22.12
C GLN A 202 -19.15 3.14 21.86
N GLN A 203 -19.43 2.79 20.61
CA GLN A 203 -20.59 1.95 20.26
C GLN A 203 -20.23 0.61 19.64
N PHE A 204 -19.36 0.59 18.63
CA PHE A 204 -19.08 -0.63 17.86
C PHE A 204 -17.83 -1.38 18.34
N ARG A 205 -16.79 -0.66 18.76
CA ARG A 205 -15.56 -1.26 19.29
C ARG A 205 -15.81 -2.10 20.54
N PRO A 206 -16.65 -1.68 21.52
CA PRO A 206 -16.95 -2.50 22.69
C PRO A 206 -17.61 -3.83 22.35
N ILE A 207 -18.45 -3.90 21.31
CA ILE A 207 -19.08 -5.14 20.84
C ILE A 207 -18.03 -6.18 20.42
N LEU A 208 -16.95 -5.72 19.77
CA LEU A 208 -15.88 -6.59 19.31
C LEU A 208 -14.90 -6.95 20.43
N LEU A 209 -14.67 -6.02 21.36
CA LEU A 209 -13.80 -6.24 22.51
C LEU A 209 -14.40 -7.26 23.49
N GLY A 210 -15.71 -7.19 23.73
CA GLY A 210 -16.37 -8.00 24.76
C GLY A 210 -15.72 -7.77 26.13
N ASP A 211 -15.49 -8.85 26.87
CA ASP A 211 -14.87 -8.82 28.20
C ASP A 211 -13.32 -8.80 28.16
N ARG A 212 -12.71 -8.66 26.98
CA ARG A 212 -11.24 -8.67 26.86
C ARG A 212 -10.64 -7.36 27.40
N PRO A 213 -9.44 -7.41 28.00
CA PRO A 213 -8.75 -6.21 28.42
C PRO A 213 -8.50 -5.26 27.26
N ASP A 214 -8.89 -3.99 27.44
CA ASP A 214 -8.62 -2.95 26.45
C ASP A 214 -7.13 -2.57 26.48
N ARG A 215 -6.42 -2.92 25.41
CA ARG A 215 -5.01 -2.56 25.23
C ARG A 215 -4.83 -1.26 24.43
N GLY A 216 -5.90 -0.53 24.13
CA GLY A 216 -5.88 0.68 23.32
C GLY A 216 -5.76 0.44 21.81
N ASP A 217 -5.85 -0.80 21.33
CA ASP A 217 -5.76 -1.08 19.89
C ASP A 217 -6.98 -0.52 19.16
N VAL A 218 -6.76 0.28 18.11
CA VAL A 218 -7.85 0.94 17.38
C VAL A 218 -8.68 -0.06 16.59
N TRP A 219 -8.04 -1.09 16.02
CA TRP A 219 -8.68 -2.08 15.17
C TRP A 219 -8.85 -3.41 15.90
N ILE A 220 -10.06 -3.70 16.37
CA ILE A 220 -10.39 -4.95 17.09
C ILE A 220 -11.04 -5.96 16.14
N GLY A 221 -10.62 -7.22 16.23
CA GLY A 221 -11.12 -8.36 15.46
C GLY A 221 -12.36 -8.99 16.09
N LYS A 222 -12.94 -9.98 15.41
CA LYS A 222 -14.11 -10.71 15.91
C LYS A 222 -13.83 -11.52 17.19
N GLN A 223 -12.55 -11.77 17.47
CA GLN A 223 -12.08 -12.51 18.63
C GLN A 223 -11.69 -11.60 19.82
N GLY A 224 -11.95 -10.29 19.74
CA GLY A 224 -11.54 -9.33 20.77
C GLY A 224 -10.06 -8.94 20.76
N GLU A 225 -9.29 -9.49 19.83
CA GLU A 225 -7.85 -9.19 19.67
C GLU A 225 -7.60 -8.16 18.56
N ALA A 226 -6.44 -7.50 18.61
CA ALA A 226 -6.01 -6.60 17.55
C ALA A 226 -6.00 -7.30 16.17
N VAL A 227 -6.57 -6.66 15.16
CA VAL A 227 -6.61 -7.25 13.82
C VAL A 227 -5.21 -7.27 13.22
N ARG A 228 -4.77 -8.45 12.76
CA ARG A 228 -3.50 -8.58 12.03
C ARG A 228 -3.51 -7.75 10.76
N HIS A 229 -2.37 -7.14 10.43
CA HIS A 229 -2.21 -6.27 9.23
C HIS A 229 -2.70 -6.93 7.94
N ASP A 230 -2.40 -8.21 7.73
CA ASP A 230 -2.81 -8.96 6.54
C ASP A 230 -4.34 -9.19 6.51
N GLN A 231 -4.98 -9.30 7.68
CA GLN A 231 -6.42 -9.53 7.76
C GLN A 231 -7.20 -8.27 7.42
N LEU A 232 -6.83 -7.09 7.93
CA LEU A 232 -7.45 -5.81 7.52
C LEU A 232 -7.30 -5.59 6.00
N TRP A 233 -6.11 -5.87 5.47
CA TRP A 233 -5.86 -5.80 4.03
C TRP A 233 -6.79 -6.74 3.23
N ARG A 234 -6.92 -8.02 3.63
CA ARG A 234 -7.82 -8.96 2.95
C ARG A 234 -9.28 -8.50 3.02
N GLN A 235 -9.71 -7.99 4.17
CA GLN A 235 -11.09 -7.53 4.34
C GLN A 235 -11.38 -6.31 3.48
N MET A 236 -10.50 -5.30 3.46
CA MET A 236 -10.64 -4.17 2.53
C MET A 236 -10.79 -4.65 1.09
N ARG A 237 -9.88 -5.52 0.62
CA ARG A 237 -9.92 -6.05 -0.75
C ARG A 237 -11.24 -6.78 -1.04
N LYS A 238 -11.73 -7.57 -0.08
CA LYS A 238 -13.02 -8.28 -0.20
C LYS A 238 -14.19 -7.31 -0.29
N ARG A 239 -14.21 -6.26 0.55
CA ARG A 239 -15.30 -5.27 0.60
C ARG A 239 -15.36 -4.45 -0.68
N THR A 240 -14.24 -3.97 -1.18
CA THR A 240 -14.22 -3.16 -2.41
C THR A 240 -14.49 -4.01 -3.66
N ALA A 241 -14.09 -5.28 -3.67
CA ALA A 241 -14.31 -6.19 -4.79
C ALA A 241 -15.78 -6.60 -4.99
N ALA A 242 -16.63 -6.41 -3.98
CA ALA A 242 -18.06 -6.68 -4.14
C ALA A 242 -18.64 -5.83 -5.30
N PRO A 243 -19.59 -6.37 -6.08
CA PRO A 243 -20.21 -5.63 -7.17
C PRO A 243 -20.98 -4.43 -6.65
N GLU A 244 -21.15 -3.42 -7.50
CA GLU A 244 -22.07 -2.32 -7.23
C GLU A 244 -23.52 -2.83 -7.09
N PRO A 245 -24.36 -2.18 -6.25
CA PRO A 245 -24.06 -1.00 -5.44
C PRO A 245 -23.43 -1.33 -4.06
N VAL A 246 -23.11 -2.61 -3.81
CA VAL A 246 -22.63 -3.08 -2.50
C VAL A 246 -21.15 -2.77 -2.26
N GLY A 247 -20.31 -2.92 -3.30
CA GLY A 247 -18.91 -2.56 -3.31
C GLY A 247 -18.57 -1.59 -4.44
N LEU A 248 -17.36 -1.71 -5.00
CA LEU A 248 -16.84 -0.86 -6.09
C LEU A 248 -16.52 -1.67 -7.36
N GLY A 249 -16.85 -2.97 -7.35
CA GLY A 249 -16.48 -3.92 -8.40
C GLY A 249 -14.97 -4.16 -8.56
N ARG A 250 -14.14 -3.61 -7.65
CA ARG A 250 -12.68 -3.55 -7.81
C ARG A 250 -11.97 -3.96 -6.54
N ALA A 251 -11.01 -4.87 -6.67
CA ALA A 251 -10.26 -5.41 -5.54
C ALA A 251 -9.09 -4.48 -5.14
N ILE A 252 -9.37 -3.46 -4.33
CA ILE A 252 -8.42 -2.41 -3.95
C ILE A 252 -7.59 -2.87 -2.74
N GLY A 253 -6.27 -2.88 -2.90
CA GLY A 253 -5.33 -3.12 -1.81
C GLY A 253 -4.85 -1.85 -1.10
N VAL A 254 -4.48 -1.96 0.17
CA VAL A 254 -3.94 -0.84 0.98
C VAL A 254 -2.76 -0.10 0.31
N HIS A 255 -1.91 -0.81 -0.45
CA HIS A 255 -0.79 -0.17 -1.14
C HIS A 255 -1.19 0.63 -2.38
N ILE A 256 -2.24 0.22 -3.11
CA ILE A 256 -2.68 0.98 -4.29
C ILE A 256 -3.37 2.28 -3.90
N VAL A 257 -3.97 2.38 -2.70
CA VAL A 257 -4.59 3.62 -2.20
C VAL A 257 -3.63 4.81 -2.22
N ARG A 258 -2.34 4.57 -1.99
CA ARG A 258 -1.31 5.61 -2.07
C ARG A 258 -1.12 6.15 -3.48
N THR A 259 -1.19 5.26 -4.46
CA THR A 259 -1.16 5.61 -5.88
C THR A 259 -2.46 6.29 -6.29
N ILE A 260 -3.61 5.79 -5.86
CA ILE A 260 -4.92 6.41 -6.09
C ILE A 260 -4.93 7.85 -5.55
N TYR A 261 -4.53 8.04 -4.29
CA TYR A 261 -4.45 9.36 -3.67
C TYR A 261 -3.56 10.31 -4.47
N ALA A 262 -2.35 9.88 -4.83
CA ALA A 262 -1.42 10.69 -5.62
C ALA A 262 -2.03 11.14 -6.95
N THR A 263 -2.64 10.21 -7.69
CA THR A 263 -3.27 10.50 -8.97
C THR A 263 -4.49 11.40 -8.81
N SER A 264 -5.42 11.08 -7.91
CA SER A 264 -6.64 11.90 -7.72
C SER A 264 -6.33 13.32 -7.25
N ILE A 265 -5.31 13.51 -6.40
CA ILE A 265 -4.87 14.85 -6.01
C ILE A 265 -4.23 15.59 -7.19
N ALA A 266 -3.41 14.91 -8.00
CA ALA A 266 -2.83 15.50 -9.22
C ALA A 266 -3.90 15.90 -10.25
N GLU A 267 -4.99 15.13 -10.35
CA GLU A 267 -6.14 15.42 -11.23
C GLU A 267 -7.03 16.54 -10.68
N ALA A 268 -7.21 16.63 -9.36
CA ALA A 268 -8.13 17.59 -8.74
C ALA A 268 -7.50 18.96 -8.43
N ILE A 269 -6.17 19.03 -8.30
CA ILE A 269 -5.47 20.25 -7.88
C ILE A 269 -4.55 20.73 -9.00
N SER A 270 -4.88 21.88 -9.59
CA SER A 270 -4.02 22.53 -10.60
C SER A 270 -2.93 23.41 -9.99
N ASP A 271 -2.99 23.72 -8.68
CA ASP A 271 -1.97 24.53 -7.98
C ASP A 271 -0.70 23.71 -7.73
N PRO A 272 0.44 24.05 -8.38
CA PRO A 272 1.69 23.33 -8.21
C PRO A 272 2.24 23.37 -6.78
N THR A 273 1.89 24.39 -6.00
CA THR A 273 2.32 24.54 -4.59
C THR A 273 1.65 23.49 -3.71
N LEU A 274 0.35 23.28 -3.91
CA LEU A 274 -0.41 22.27 -3.18
C LEU A 274 -0.01 20.85 -3.61
N LEU A 275 0.26 20.62 -4.91
CA LEU A 275 0.77 19.33 -5.40
C LEU A 275 2.12 18.94 -4.77
N ARG A 276 2.97 19.93 -4.45
CA ARG A 276 4.25 19.69 -3.75
C ARG A 276 4.07 19.19 -2.31
N LEU A 277 2.87 19.25 -1.73
CA LEU A 277 2.56 18.71 -0.41
C LEU A 277 2.27 17.19 -0.44
N THR A 278 1.87 16.64 -1.59
CA THR A 278 1.52 15.22 -1.74
C THR A 278 2.64 14.25 -1.33
N PRO A 279 3.93 14.46 -1.71
CA PRO A 279 5.04 13.65 -1.22
C PRO A 279 5.14 13.59 0.31
N TRP A 280 4.85 14.70 1.01
CA TRP A 280 4.88 14.76 2.47
C TRP A 280 3.77 13.91 3.09
N MET A 281 2.53 14.01 2.57
CA MET A 281 1.43 13.16 3.00
C MET A 281 1.77 11.66 2.82
N LEU A 282 2.49 11.33 1.75
CA LEU A 282 2.89 9.97 1.45
C LEU A 282 4.18 9.52 2.18
N ASP A 283 4.88 10.38 2.92
CA ASP A 283 6.21 10.08 3.49
C ASP A 283 7.24 9.65 2.42
N HIS A 284 7.20 10.30 1.25
CA HIS A 284 8.22 10.13 0.22
C HIS A 284 9.46 10.95 0.58
N ARG A 285 10.64 10.38 0.39
CA ARG A 285 11.92 11.08 0.64
C ARG A 285 12.33 11.98 -0.52
N ASP A 286 12.00 11.57 -1.73
CA ASP A 286 12.33 12.28 -2.96
C ASP A 286 11.03 12.90 -3.50
N PRO A 287 10.91 14.23 -3.54
CA PRO A 287 9.75 14.92 -4.10
C PRO A 287 9.46 14.51 -5.55
N ARG A 288 10.49 14.13 -6.33
CA ARG A 288 10.35 13.69 -7.74
C ARG A 288 9.55 12.41 -7.89
N SER A 289 9.32 11.67 -6.80
CA SER A 289 8.46 10.47 -6.81
C SER A 289 7.01 10.74 -7.21
N ILE A 290 6.55 12.00 -7.19
CA ILE A 290 5.19 12.36 -7.60
C ILE A 290 5.09 12.76 -9.08
N GLU A 291 6.23 13.05 -9.73
CA GLU A 291 6.29 13.56 -11.10
C GLU A 291 5.50 12.73 -12.12
N PRO A 292 5.56 11.37 -12.10
CA PRO A 292 4.78 10.57 -13.04
C PRO A 292 3.27 10.79 -12.93
N TYR A 293 2.76 11.09 -11.73
CA TYR A 293 1.32 11.34 -11.51
C TYR A 293 0.92 12.73 -12.02
N ASN A 294 1.76 13.73 -11.80
CA ASN A 294 1.55 15.08 -12.32
C ASN A 294 1.52 15.09 -13.85
N LEU A 295 2.50 14.43 -14.49
CA LEU A 295 2.55 14.30 -15.95
C LEU A 295 1.31 13.60 -16.51
N HIS A 296 0.84 12.56 -15.83
CA HIS A 296 -0.39 11.88 -16.22
C HIS A 296 -1.61 12.81 -16.13
N ALA A 297 -1.77 13.52 -15.01
CA ALA A 297 -2.89 14.45 -14.81
C ALA A 297 -2.85 15.61 -15.83
N SER A 298 -1.68 16.20 -16.09
CA SER A 298 -1.51 17.23 -17.11
C SER A 298 -1.87 16.72 -18.51
N GLY A 299 -1.49 15.48 -18.83
CA GLY A 299 -1.87 14.84 -20.10
C GLY A 299 -3.39 14.66 -20.23
N MET A 300 -4.06 14.19 -19.18
CA MET A 300 -5.52 14.04 -19.14
C MET A 300 -6.24 15.39 -19.28
N ALA A 301 -5.78 16.42 -18.57
CA ALA A 301 -6.34 17.76 -18.65
C ALA A 301 -6.16 18.37 -20.06
N ALA A 302 -4.98 18.20 -20.66
CA ALA A 302 -4.71 18.66 -22.02
C ALA A 302 -5.61 17.97 -23.06
N ALA A 303 -5.81 16.66 -22.94
CA ALA A 303 -6.73 15.93 -23.81
C ALA A 303 -8.17 16.47 -23.71
N ALA A 304 -8.69 16.64 -22.49
CA ALA A 304 -10.04 17.17 -22.27
C ALA A 304 -10.21 18.62 -22.77
N GLU A 305 -9.19 19.47 -22.66
CA GLU A 305 -9.21 20.83 -23.21
C GLU A 305 -9.22 20.81 -24.75
N LEU A 306 -8.39 19.97 -25.36
CA LEU A 306 -8.34 19.81 -26.81
C LEU A 306 -9.65 19.23 -27.38
N GLU A 307 -10.29 18.31 -26.67
CA GLU A 307 -11.62 17.79 -27.02
C GLU A 307 -12.68 18.91 -26.97
N ARG A 308 -12.71 19.72 -25.89
CA ARG A 308 -13.60 20.89 -25.80
C ARG A 308 -13.36 21.89 -26.93
N ALA A 309 -12.10 22.14 -27.28
CA ALA A 309 -11.75 23.00 -28.40
C ALA A 309 -12.20 22.42 -29.75
N ALA A 310 -12.06 21.10 -29.96
CA ALA A 310 -12.51 20.42 -31.16
C ALA A 310 -14.05 20.48 -31.32
N ASP A 311 -14.80 20.38 -30.23
CA ASP A 311 -16.26 20.52 -30.25
C ASP A 311 -16.69 21.96 -30.62
N LEU A 312 -15.99 22.98 -30.09
CA LEU A 312 -16.22 24.37 -30.48
C LEU A 312 -15.96 24.63 -31.97
N LEU A 313 -14.95 23.97 -32.56
CA LEU A 313 -14.67 24.05 -34.00
C LEU A 313 -15.78 23.38 -34.81
N ARG A 314 -16.24 22.19 -34.41
CA ARG A 314 -17.36 21.49 -35.06
C ARG A 314 -18.65 22.31 -35.07
N HIS A 315 -18.94 23.04 -34.00
CA HIS A 315 -20.12 23.92 -33.93
C HIS A 315 -19.98 25.24 -34.70
N ARG A 316 -18.77 25.65 -35.11
CA ARG A 316 -18.56 26.80 -36.00
C ARG A 316 -18.83 26.46 -37.46
N ASP A 317 -18.46 25.26 -37.88
CA ASP A 317 -18.69 24.75 -39.25
C ASP A 317 -20.16 24.36 -39.51
N GLN A 318 -21.00 24.34 -38.47
CA GLN A 318 -22.44 24.04 -38.55
C GLN A 318 -23.34 25.29 -38.42
N ARG A 319 -22.79 26.51 -38.43
CA ARG A 319 -23.60 27.74 -38.53
C ARG A 319 -23.94 27.98 -40.01
N PRO A 320 -25.22 28.26 -40.34
CA PRO A 320 -25.68 28.42 -41.72
C PRO A 320 -25.05 29.62 -42.43
#